data_AF-A0A327ZRC1-F1
#
_entry.id   AF-A0A327ZRC1-F1
#
_cell.length_a   1.000
_cell.length_b   1.000
_cell.length_c   1.000
_cell.angle_alpha   90.00
_cell.angle_beta   90.00
_cell.angle_gamma   90.00
#
_symmetry.space_group_name_H-M   'P 1'
#
loop_
_entity.id
_entity.type
_entity.pdbx_description
1 polymer ?
#
loop_
_entity_poly.entity_id
_entity_poly.type
_entity_poly.pdbx_seq_one_letter_code
_entity_poly.pdbx_strand_id
1 'polypeptide(L)'
;MKICRNCGAEVKDYVKVCTNCGTKFPEDAVEERRVPSDEKLVYERKQKQPLEKPVKKSKGKSILPLLIGLIALLALLFGLYKFFEHKFSPVNQSEEIKQALIDKDYNKLSSILSVGDKNLSESEAEAFAHYIAASGNTEKFGEKLVTTTEQMIDNKQPDSMVSAGGKDAVQITTDKKKFGIFKNFAFKVPEVPIYLTGKDDKKIVIKVNGEEQDYTPTLDSRERLGNFPLGNYELDATKTAINGEVQGKLLINMSESDDAQESFDVAYIKTNVEIPEAVDKNSVMVYVNNEEMDFDVNGDNVFGPFLAGKKLKIYAEGEAGNQTLVTNKEIETPSASSDNPADIDLIFDTSELTQEPAKETIIVRESDEKDASEQITVTRENVQSLAEAWSGVGFDYDRYEYRTPVYEDGKYGFGIFDENDEIVGSFDVYKDGTIIEYDEDGQIIRNGNIND
;
A
#
# COMPACT_ATOMS: atom_id res chain seq x y z
N MET A 1 -63.25 -35.10 -7.65
CA MET A 1 -63.37 -34.04 -8.68
C MET A 1 -64.59 -34.39 -9.53
N LYS A 2 -65.40 -33.40 -9.94
CA LYS A 2 -66.58 -33.58 -10.78
C LYS A 2 -66.50 -32.70 -12.02
N ILE A 3 -67.07 -33.18 -13.13
CA ILE A 3 -67.05 -32.47 -14.42
C ILE A 3 -68.36 -31.70 -14.60
N CYS A 4 -68.27 -30.43 -14.97
CA CYS A 4 -69.44 -29.62 -15.31
C CYS A 4 -70.08 -30.12 -16.61
N ARG A 5 -71.35 -30.56 -16.55
CA ARG A 5 -72.07 -31.04 -17.74
C ARG A 5 -72.41 -29.94 -18.76
N ASN A 6 -72.28 -28.67 -18.39
CA ASN A 6 -72.56 -27.54 -19.30
C ASN A 6 -71.33 -27.05 -20.08
N CYS A 7 -70.13 -27.07 -19.47
CA CYS A 7 -68.91 -26.56 -20.12
C CYS A 7 -67.72 -27.54 -20.15
N GLY A 8 -67.84 -28.73 -19.55
CA GLY A 8 -66.78 -29.74 -19.54
C GLY A 8 -65.64 -29.49 -18.55
N ALA A 9 -65.65 -28.41 -17.77
CA ALA A 9 -64.58 -28.11 -16.81
C ALA A 9 -64.59 -29.05 -15.59
N GLU A 10 -63.41 -29.51 -15.16
CA GLU A 10 -63.22 -30.23 -13.90
C GLU A 10 -63.22 -29.27 -12.71
N VAL A 11 -64.02 -29.58 -11.68
CA VAL A 11 -64.15 -28.79 -10.46
C VAL A 11 -64.12 -29.67 -9.21
N LYS A 12 -63.79 -29.08 -8.05
CA LYS A 12 -63.79 -29.79 -6.76
C LYS A 12 -65.20 -30.22 -6.35
N ASP A 13 -65.35 -31.37 -5.71
CA ASP A 13 -66.68 -32.00 -5.50
C ASP A 13 -67.63 -31.16 -4.63
N TYR A 14 -67.07 -30.39 -3.70
CA TYR A 14 -67.81 -29.59 -2.72
C TYR A 14 -68.34 -28.24 -3.25
N VAL A 15 -67.99 -27.82 -4.46
CA VAL A 15 -68.50 -26.54 -5.00
C VAL A 15 -69.94 -26.69 -5.50
N LYS A 16 -70.82 -25.76 -5.10
CA LYS A 16 -72.25 -25.74 -5.48
C LYS A 16 -72.51 -25.12 -6.85
N VAL A 17 -71.53 -24.38 -7.39
CA VAL A 17 -71.60 -23.66 -8.68
C VAL A 17 -70.27 -23.83 -9.42
N CYS A 18 -70.31 -23.99 -10.74
CA CYS A 18 -69.11 -24.07 -11.57
C CYS A 18 -68.39 -22.71 -11.61
N THR A 19 -67.10 -22.68 -11.24
CA THR A 19 -66.27 -21.46 -11.24
C THR A 19 -65.87 -20.99 -12.63
N ASN A 20 -66.12 -21.79 -13.68
CA ASN A 20 -65.78 -21.41 -15.06
C ASN A 20 -66.97 -20.79 -15.81
N CYS A 21 -68.17 -21.38 -15.73
CA CYS A 21 -69.33 -20.89 -16.49
C CYS A 21 -70.55 -20.46 -15.63
N GLY A 22 -70.45 -20.53 -14.30
CA GLY A 22 -71.51 -20.06 -13.38
C GLY A 22 -72.74 -20.97 -13.26
N THR A 23 -72.75 -22.16 -13.89
CA THR A 23 -73.87 -23.11 -13.77
C THR A 23 -73.94 -23.73 -12.38
N LYS A 24 -75.12 -23.69 -11.74
CA LYS A 24 -75.39 -24.33 -10.44
C LYS A 24 -75.52 -25.85 -10.60
N PHE A 25 -74.99 -26.61 -9.64
CA PHE A 25 -75.22 -28.05 -9.58
C PHE A 25 -76.52 -28.33 -8.81
N PRO A 26 -77.37 -29.28 -9.27
CA PRO A 26 -78.57 -29.67 -8.53
C PRO A 26 -78.20 -30.24 -7.15
N GLU A 27 -78.89 -29.78 -6.10
CA GLU A 27 -78.76 -30.31 -4.75
C GLU A 27 -79.64 -31.56 -4.63
N ASP A 28 -79.04 -32.74 -4.80
CA ASP A 28 -79.75 -34.00 -4.53
C ASP A 28 -79.62 -34.35 -3.04
N ALA A 29 -80.78 -34.34 -2.39
CA ALA A 29 -81.00 -34.73 -1.01
C ALA A 29 -80.64 -36.21 -0.79
N VAL A 30 -79.91 -36.50 0.29
CA VAL A 30 -79.82 -37.86 0.82
C VAL A 30 -80.91 -38.02 1.87
N GLU A 31 -81.93 -38.78 1.49
CA GLU A 31 -83.02 -39.27 2.35
C GLU A 31 -82.51 -40.26 3.40
N GLU A 32 -83.20 -40.34 4.55
CA GLU A 32 -83.74 -41.62 5.01
C GLU A 32 -85.12 -41.46 5.69
N ARG A 33 -86.14 -41.84 4.91
CA ARG A 33 -87.49 -42.39 5.18
C ARG A 33 -88.02 -42.41 6.63
N ARG A 34 -89.28 -42.00 6.81
CA ARG A 34 -90.51 -42.79 6.57
C ARG A 34 -91.77 -41.92 6.76
N VAL A 35 -92.74 -42.08 5.87
CA VAL A 35 -94.16 -41.70 6.05
C VAL A 35 -94.97 -42.99 5.85
N PRO A 36 -96.08 -43.18 6.57
CA PRO A 36 -97.39 -43.18 5.90
C PRO A 36 -98.43 -42.42 6.77
N SER A 37 -99.55 -41.88 6.34
CA SER A 37 -100.31 -41.84 5.08
C SER A 37 -101.42 -40.79 5.26
N ASP A 38 -102.16 -40.54 4.18
CA ASP A 38 -103.56 -40.06 4.14
C ASP A 38 -103.87 -38.56 4.25
N GLU A 39 -104.11 -38.00 3.05
CA GLU A 39 -105.39 -37.45 2.58
C GLU A 39 -106.14 -36.34 3.37
N LYS A 40 -106.57 -35.34 2.56
CA LYS A 40 -107.68 -34.36 2.74
C LYS A 40 -107.33 -33.11 3.55
N LEU A 41 -107.14 -31.97 2.85
CA LEU A 41 -108.17 -31.01 2.40
C LEU A 41 -108.78 -30.18 3.56
N VAL A 42 -109.00 -28.91 3.23
CA VAL A 42 -109.90 -27.92 3.86
C VAL A 42 -109.24 -26.88 4.78
N TYR A 43 -109.11 -25.69 4.19
CA TYR A 43 -109.52 -24.36 4.64
C TYR A 43 -109.66 -24.01 6.15
N GLU A 44 -109.07 -22.84 6.43
CA GLU A 44 -109.57 -21.71 7.23
C GLU A 44 -109.51 -21.68 8.77
N ARG A 45 -108.81 -20.62 9.21
CA ARG A 45 -109.05 -19.71 10.34
C ARG A 45 -110.11 -20.15 11.38
N LYS A 46 -109.65 -20.25 12.63
CA LYS A 46 -109.98 -19.24 13.67
C LYS A 46 -109.11 -19.34 14.92
N GLN A 47 -108.92 -18.15 15.49
CA GLN A 47 -108.20 -17.73 16.69
C GLN A 47 -108.40 -18.59 17.95
N LYS A 48 -107.39 -18.60 18.83
CA LYS A 48 -107.50 -18.41 20.29
C LYS A 48 -106.14 -17.99 20.89
N GLN A 49 -106.19 -16.95 21.73
CA GLN A 49 -105.10 -16.37 22.55
C GLN A 49 -104.73 -17.31 23.74
N PRO A 50 -103.93 -16.86 24.74
CA PRO A 50 -102.48 -16.62 24.73
C PRO A 50 -101.79 -17.47 25.82
N LEU A 51 -100.52 -17.82 25.65
CA LEU A 51 -99.71 -18.37 26.74
C LEU A 51 -98.43 -17.56 26.84
N GLU A 52 -98.42 -16.65 27.82
CA GLU A 52 -97.22 -15.93 28.26
C GLU A 52 -96.14 -16.95 28.66
N LYS A 53 -95.00 -16.88 27.97
CA LYS A 53 -93.73 -17.46 28.41
C LYS A 53 -92.69 -16.34 28.44
N PRO A 54 -91.84 -16.30 29.46
CA PRO A 54 -91.09 -15.11 29.83
C PRO A 54 -90.06 -14.74 28.76
N VAL A 55 -90.03 -13.47 28.36
CA VAL A 55 -88.94 -12.90 27.56
C VAL A 55 -87.65 -12.96 28.38
N LYS A 56 -86.84 -14.00 28.17
CA LYS A 56 -85.43 -13.97 28.54
C LYS A 56 -84.74 -13.02 27.55
N LYS A 57 -84.43 -11.80 28.00
CA LYS A 57 -83.43 -10.93 27.35
C LYS A 57 -82.11 -11.71 27.29
N SER A 58 -81.72 -12.19 26.10
CA SER A 58 -80.33 -12.60 25.92
C SER A 58 -79.49 -11.33 25.92
N LYS A 59 -78.56 -11.23 26.87
CA LYS A 59 -77.52 -10.21 26.84
C LYS A 59 -76.62 -10.54 25.64
N GLY A 60 -77.00 -10.05 24.46
CA GLY A 60 -76.10 -10.01 23.31
C GLY A 60 -74.92 -9.14 23.71
N LYS A 61 -73.76 -9.76 23.97
CA LYS A 61 -72.50 -9.02 24.16
C LYS A 61 -72.33 -8.17 22.91
N SER A 62 -72.45 -6.84 23.03
CA SER A 62 -72.38 -5.96 21.87
C SER A 62 -71.04 -6.16 21.18
N ILE A 63 -71.06 -6.56 19.91
CA ILE A 63 -69.87 -6.69 19.06
C ILE A 63 -69.35 -5.29 18.66
N LEU A 64 -70.13 -4.24 18.95
CA LEU A 64 -69.90 -2.84 18.61
C LEU A 64 -68.58 -2.24 19.19
N PRO A 65 -68.22 -2.39 20.49
CA PRO A 65 -66.91 -1.98 20.99
C PRO A 65 -65.73 -2.74 20.35
N LEU A 66 -65.96 -3.98 19.90
CA LEU A 66 -64.95 -4.81 19.21
C LEU A 66 -64.70 -4.30 17.79
N LEU A 67 -65.76 -3.87 17.09
CA LEU A 67 -65.70 -3.21 15.79
C LEU A 67 -65.07 -1.81 15.87
N ILE A 68 -65.43 -1.00 16.86
CA ILE A 68 -64.81 0.33 17.08
C ILE A 68 -63.33 0.19 17.43
N GLY A 69 -62.98 -0.78 18.28
CA GLY A 69 -61.59 -1.10 18.60
C GLY A 69 -60.80 -1.56 17.37
N LEU A 70 -61.40 -2.37 16.49
CA LEU A 70 -60.77 -2.81 15.25
C LEU A 70 -60.55 -1.63 14.28
N ILE A 71 -61.54 -0.74 14.11
CA ILE A 71 -61.41 0.44 13.26
C ILE A 71 -60.34 1.41 13.81
N ALA A 72 -60.31 1.64 15.12
CA ALA A 72 -59.28 2.45 15.75
C ALA A 72 -57.87 1.84 15.56
N LEU A 73 -57.75 0.51 15.69
CA LEU A 73 -56.50 -0.20 15.42
C LEU A 73 -56.09 -0.08 13.94
N LEU A 74 -57.02 -0.23 13.00
CA LEU A 74 -56.76 -0.07 11.57
C LEU A 74 -56.35 1.36 11.21
N ALA A 75 -56.98 2.38 11.81
CA ALA A 75 -56.59 3.78 11.63
C ALA A 75 -55.17 4.05 12.18
N LEU A 76 -54.83 3.46 13.33
CA LEU A 76 -53.49 3.56 13.91
C LEU A 76 -52.46 2.83 13.03
N LEU A 77 -52.77 1.63 12.54
CA LEU A 77 -51.94 0.89 11.58
C LEU A 77 -51.78 1.63 10.25
N PHE A 78 -52.82 2.30 9.76
CA PHE A 78 -52.77 3.12 8.55
C PHE A 78 -51.93 4.38 8.76
N GLY A 79 -52.06 5.04 9.91
CA GLY A 79 -51.22 6.17 10.30
C GLY A 79 -49.75 5.79 10.40
N LEU A 80 -49.45 4.65 11.04
CA LEU A 80 -48.11 4.07 11.06
C LEU A 80 -47.64 3.74 9.63
N TYR A 81 -48.45 3.06 8.82
CA TYR A 81 -48.11 2.73 7.44
C TYR A 81 -47.75 3.99 6.63
N LYS A 82 -48.54 5.06 6.72
CA LYS A 82 -48.27 6.33 6.03
C LYS A 82 -47.02 7.03 6.53
N PHE A 83 -46.76 6.99 7.85
CA PHE A 83 -45.52 7.50 8.43
C PHE A 83 -44.30 6.74 7.91
N PHE A 84 -44.34 5.42 7.88
CA PHE A 84 -43.28 4.57 7.34
C PHE A 84 -43.14 4.74 5.82
N GLU A 85 -44.24 4.82 5.07
CA GLU A 85 -44.23 5.06 3.62
C GLU A 85 -43.59 6.40 3.25
N HIS A 86 -43.88 7.45 4.04
CA HIS A 86 -43.22 8.74 3.87
C HIS A 86 -41.74 8.65 4.26
N LYS A 87 -41.41 8.18 5.47
CA LYS A 87 -40.02 8.15 5.96
C LYS A 87 -39.10 7.27 5.11
N PHE A 88 -39.62 6.16 4.58
CA PHE A 88 -38.87 5.25 3.72
C PHE A 88 -39.11 5.49 2.23
N SER A 89 -39.69 6.64 1.87
CA SER A 89 -39.78 7.06 0.47
C SER A 89 -38.37 7.25 -0.10
N PRO A 90 -38.08 6.74 -1.30
CA PRO A 90 -36.77 6.87 -1.95
C PRO A 90 -36.36 8.33 -2.15
N VAL A 91 -37.32 9.19 -2.51
CA VAL A 91 -37.11 10.63 -2.70
C VAL A 91 -36.75 11.31 -1.38
N ASN A 92 -37.32 10.85 -0.27
CA ASN A 92 -36.96 11.39 1.04
C ASN A 92 -35.58 10.91 1.49
N GLN A 93 -35.16 9.70 1.12
CA GLN A 93 -33.80 9.22 1.40
C GLN A 93 -32.75 9.98 0.57
N SER A 94 -33.02 10.28 -0.70
CA SER A 94 -32.11 11.12 -1.51
C SER A 94 -32.06 12.55 -1.00
N GLU A 95 -33.18 13.10 -0.51
CA GLU A 95 -33.21 14.41 0.16
C GLU A 95 -32.43 14.39 1.48
N GLU A 96 -32.56 13.33 2.29
CA GLU A 96 -31.76 13.14 3.51
C GLU A 96 -30.25 13.06 3.19
N ILE A 97 -29.85 12.38 2.09
CA ILE A 97 -28.45 12.36 1.64
C ILE A 97 -28.00 13.77 1.25
N LYS A 98 -28.80 14.51 0.48
CA LYS A 98 -28.48 15.90 0.09
C LYS A 98 -28.25 16.77 1.32
N GLN A 99 -29.17 16.75 2.28
CA GLN A 99 -29.04 17.56 3.50
C GLN A 99 -27.82 17.12 4.31
N ALA A 100 -27.62 15.81 4.48
CA ALA A 100 -26.47 15.30 5.23
C ALA A 100 -25.12 15.64 4.57
N LEU A 101 -25.05 15.73 3.24
CA LEU A 101 -23.87 16.22 2.52
C LEU A 101 -23.62 17.72 2.75
N ILE A 102 -24.68 18.55 2.78
CA ILE A 102 -24.60 20.00 3.01
C ILE A 102 -24.21 20.28 4.47
N ASP A 103 -24.87 19.61 5.41
CA ASP A 103 -24.69 19.78 6.84
C ASP A 103 -23.45 19.03 7.38
N LYS A 104 -22.77 18.25 6.53
CA LYS A 104 -21.65 17.37 6.88
C LYS A 104 -21.99 16.38 8.00
N ASP A 105 -23.20 15.82 7.95
CA ASP A 105 -23.66 14.79 8.89
C ASP A 105 -23.23 13.40 8.42
N TYR A 106 -21.98 13.05 8.71
CA TYR A 106 -21.36 11.79 8.29
C TYR A 106 -22.00 10.55 8.91
N ASN A 107 -22.53 10.69 10.14
CA ASN A 107 -23.31 9.64 10.81
C ASN A 107 -24.61 9.34 10.06
N LYS A 108 -25.29 10.38 9.58
CA LYS A 108 -26.48 10.22 8.76
C LYS A 108 -26.14 9.61 7.41
N LEU A 109 -25.09 10.10 6.75
CA LEU A 109 -24.62 9.56 5.47
C LEU A 109 -24.25 8.07 5.58
N SER A 110 -23.46 7.69 6.58
CA SER A 110 -23.04 6.30 6.80
C SER A 110 -24.23 5.37 7.05
N SER A 111 -25.32 5.86 7.65
CA SER A 111 -26.53 5.07 7.88
C SER A 111 -27.37 4.80 6.61
N ILE A 112 -27.22 5.63 5.57
CA ILE A 112 -28.03 5.58 4.34
C ILE A 112 -27.23 5.01 3.17
N LEU A 113 -25.99 5.45 3.01
CA LEU A 113 -25.10 5.01 1.94
C LEU A 113 -24.48 3.66 2.29
N SER A 114 -24.21 2.89 1.24
CA SER A 114 -23.68 1.53 1.34
C SER A 114 -22.56 1.31 0.35
N VAL A 115 -21.67 0.38 0.67
CA VAL A 115 -20.72 -0.22 -0.25
C VAL A 115 -20.96 -1.73 -0.27
N GLY A 116 -21.19 -2.29 -1.46
CA GLY A 116 -21.63 -3.68 -1.61
C GLY A 116 -22.97 -3.94 -0.90
N ASP A 117 -22.94 -4.69 0.20
CA ASP A 117 -24.10 -5.01 1.05
C ASP A 117 -24.00 -4.45 2.47
N LYS A 118 -22.90 -3.75 2.81
CA LYS A 118 -22.70 -3.10 4.10
C LYS A 118 -22.93 -1.60 3.98
N ASN A 119 -23.34 -0.99 5.08
CA ASN A 119 -23.32 0.47 5.18
C ASN A 119 -21.87 0.96 5.19
N LEU A 120 -21.67 2.22 4.78
CA LEU A 120 -20.37 2.86 4.95
C LEU A 120 -20.05 2.99 6.45
N SER A 121 -18.77 3.02 6.80
CA SER A 121 -18.31 3.56 8.08
C SER A 121 -18.47 5.09 8.11
N GLU A 122 -18.39 5.70 9.29
CA GLU A 122 -18.43 7.17 9.42
C GLU A 122 -17.27 7.83 8.66
N SER A 123 -16.06 7.26 8.73
CA SER A 123 -14.88 7.74 7.99
C SER A 123 -15.01 7.56 6.48
N GLU A 124 -15.62 6.47 6.01
CA GLU A 124 -15.92 6.28 4.58
C GLU A 124 -16.97 7.29 4.08
N ALA A 125 -17.97 7.61 4.90
CA ALA A 125 -18.97 8.61 4.58
C ALA A 125 -18.40 10.04 4.55
N GLU A 126 -17.49 10.36 5.48
CA GLU A 126 -16.72 11.61 5.46
C GLU A 126 -15.87 11.71 4.18
N ALA A 127 -15.13 10.66 3.83
CA ALA A 127 -14.33 10.63 2.62
C ALA A 127 -15.17 10.82 1.34
N PHE A 128 -16.34 10.17 1.26
CA PHE A 128 -17.29 10.38 0.17
C PHE A 128 -17.75 11.85 0.11
N ALA A 129 -18.09 12.46 1.25
CA ALA A 129 -18.49 13.87 1.29
C ALA A 129 -17.36 14.81 0.82
N HIS A 130 -16.12 14.55 1.22
CA HIS A 130 -14.93 15.29 0.74
C HIS A 130 -14.75 15.16 -0.77
N TYR A 131 -14.93 13.95 -1.33
CA TYR A 131 -14.90 13.74 -2.78
C TYR A 131 -15.98 14.54 -3.52
N ILE A 132 -17.22 14.53 -3.02
CA ILE A 132 -18.32 15.28 -3.64
C ILE A 132 -18.04 16.78 -3.62
N ALA A 133 -17.54 17.30 -2.50
CA ALA A 133 -17.18 18.71 -2.36
C ALA A 133 -16.01 19.11 -3.27
N ALA A 134 -14.99 18.25 -3.43
CA ALA A 134 -13.87 18.50 -4.34
C ALA A 134 -14.28 18.40 -5.82
N SER A 135 -15.24 17.54 -6.14
CA SER A 135 -15.74 17.30 -7.49
C SER A 135 -16.66 18.40 -8.03
N GLY A 136 -17.04 19.39 -7.22
CA GLY A 136 -17.87 20.51 -7.63
C GLY A 136 -18.78 21.04 -6.52
N ASN A 137 -20.03 21.34 -6.86
CA ASN A 137 -20.98 21.90 -5.90
C ASN A 137 -21.83 20.78 -5.27
N THR A 138 -21.69 20.61 -3.96
CA THR A 138 -22.40 19.60 -3.16
C THR A 138 -23.92 19.69 -3.28
N GLU A 139 -24.49 20.90 -3.25
CA GLU A 139 -25.93 21.10 -3.38
C GLU A 139 -26.43 20.65 -4.76
N LYS A 140 -25.72 21.02 -5.84
CA LYS A 140 -26.05 20.57 -7.20
C LYS A 140 -25.96 19.05 -7.34
N PHE A 141 -24.98 18.41 -6.70
CA PHE A 141 -24.90 16.95 -6.68
C PHE A 141 -26.12 16.34 -5.99
N GLY A 142 -26.49 16.85 -4.82
CA GLY A 142 -27.67 16.38 -4.11
C GLY A 142 -28.98 16.63 -4.85
N GLU A 143 -29.15 17.78 -5.51
CA GLU A 143 -30.30 18.04 -6.40
C GLU A 143 -30.37 17.05 -7.57
N LYS A 144 -29.22 16.74 -8.19
CA LYS A 144 -29.12 15.73 -9.24
C LYS A 144 -29.52 14.35 -8.69
N LEU A 145 -29.05 13.97 -7.51
CA LEU A 145 -29.41 12.71 -6.85
C LEU A 145 -30.92 12.60 -6.63
N VAL A 146 -31.56 13.66 -6.12
CA VAL A 146 -33.01 13.71 -5.90
C VAL A 146 -33.76 13.59 -7.24
N THR A 147 -33.40 14.40 -8.23
CA THR A 147 -34.05 14.43 -9.54
C THR A 147 -33.91 13.09 -10.28
N THR A 148 -32.73 12.47 -10.25
CA THR A 148 -32.52 11.13 -10.84
C THR A 148 -33.35 10.07 -10.12
N THR A 149 -33.48 10.15 -8.79
CA THR A 149 -34.33 9.25 -8.02
C THR A 149 -35.80 9.37 -8.43
N GLU A 150 -36.31 10.59 -8.61
CA GLU A 150 -37.68 10.84 -9.08
C GLU A 150 -37.90 10.28 -10.49
N GLN A 151 -37.01 10.60 -11.43
CA GLN A 151 -37.09 10.11 -12.81
C GLN A 151 -37.05 8.58 -12.89
N MET A 152 -36.20 7.94 -12.09
CA MET A 152 -36.11 6.49 -12.00
C MET A 152 -37.45 5.88 -11.54
N ILE A 153 -38.10 6.47 -10.53
CA ILE A 153 -39.41 6.04 -10.03
C ILE A 153 -40.50 6.21 -11.11
N ASP A 154 -40.59 7.38 -11.71
CA ASP A 154 -41.61 7.73 -12.71
C ASP A 154 -41.51 6.83 -13.94
N ASN A 155 -40.28 6.59 -14.40
CA ASN A 155 -39.99 5.74 -15.55
C ASN A 155 -39.96 4.24 -15.22
N LYS A 156 -40.14 3.85 -13.94
CA LYS A 156 -40.08 2.47 -13.45
C LYS A 156 -38.76 1.77 -13.80
N GLN A 157 -37.65 2.50 -13.78
CA GLN A 157 -36.33 1.95 -14.01
C GLN A 157 -35.85 1.18 -12.76
N PRO A 158 -35.20 0.01 -12.94
CA PRO A 158 -34.75 -0.82 -11.83
C PRO A 158 -33.49 -0.28 -11.15
N ASP A 159 -32.69 0.50 -11.89
CA ASP A 159 -31.50 1.17 -11.41
C ASP A 159 -31.28 2.53 -12.10
N SER A 160 -30.39 3.33 -11.53
CA SER A 160 -29.86 4.56 -12.11
C SER A 160 -28.49 4.88 -11.49
N MET A 161 -27.70 5.70 -12.17
CA MET A 161 -26.38 6.11 -11.72
C MET A 161 -26.28 7.63 -11.66
N VAL A 162 -25.72 8.14 -10.56
CA VAL A 162 -25.45 9.56 -10.38
C VAL A 162 -23.94 9.77 -10.32
N SER A 163 -23.44 10.48 -11.31
CA SER A 163 -22.00 10.79 -11.42
C SER A 163 -21.65 12.14 -10.80
N ALA A 164 -20.45 12.23 -10.22
CA ALA A 164 -19.79 13.45 -9.72
C ALA A 164 -18.33 13.46 -10.19
N GLY A 165 -17.81 14.62 -10.59
CA GLY A 165 -16.41 14.72 -11.06
C GLY A 165 -16.11 13.86 -12.31
N GLY A 166 -17.13 13.55 -13.12
CA GLY A 166 -17.00 12.64 -14.27
C GLY A 166 -16.93 11.14 -13.93
N LYS A 167 -16.99 10.76 -12.64
CA LYS A 167 -17.02 9.37 -12.18
C LYS A 167 -18.39 9.00 -11.62
N ASP A 168 -18.73 7.73 -11.70
CA ASP A 168 -19.92 7.17 -11.06
C ASP A 168 -19.77 7.24 -9.53
N ALA A 169 -20.72 7.93 -8.87
CA ALA A 169 -20.61 8.24 -7.45
C ALA A 169 -21.66 7.52 -6.60
N VAL A 170 -22.90 7.45 -7.07
CA VAL A 170 -23.98 6.74 -6.38
C VAL A 170 -24.83 5.96 -7.37
N GLN A 171 -24.85 4.65 -7.22
CA GLN A 171 -25.81 3.78 -7.88
C GLN A 171 -27.07 3.69 -7.02
N ILE A 172 -28.22 3.93 -7.65
CA ILE A 172 -29.54 3.80 -7.04
C ILE A 172 -30.14 2.50 -7.56
N THR A 173 -30.56 1.58 -6.69
CA THR A 173 -31.21 0.31 -7.12
C THR A 173 -32.51 0.02 -6.37
N THR A 174 -33.50 -0.52 -7.08
CA THR A 174 -34.79 -0.96 -6.52
C THR A 174 -34.80 -2.47 -6.27
N ASP A 175 -34.03 -2.99 -5.30
CA ASP A 175 -33.90 -4.46 -5.22
C ASP A 175 -34.11 -5.10 -3.85
N LYS A 176 -34.65 -4.38 -2.85
CA LYS A 176 -35.05 -5.02 -1.58
C LYS A 176 -36.45 -4.58 -1.16
N LYS A 177 -37.33 -5.52 -0.78
CA LYS A 177 -38.59 -5.18 -0.07
C LYS A 177 -38.26 -5.05 1.42
N LYS A 178 -38.37 -3.85 2.01
CA LYS A 178 -38.23 -3.68 3.46
C LYS A 178 -39.55 -4.08 4.13
N PHE A 179 -39.47 -4.98 5.12
CA PHE A 179 -40.64 -5.56 5.83
C PHE A 179 -41.68 -6.25 4.93
N GLY A 180 -41.31 -6.69 3.72
CA GLY A 180 -42.20 -7.40 2.80
C GLY A 180 -43.24 -6.53 2.06
N ILE A 181 -43.37 -5.24 2.40
CA ILE A 181 -44.41 -4.35 1.85
C ILE A 181 -43.86 -3.05 1.25
N PHE A 182 -42.70 -2.56 1.67
CA PHE A 182 -42.14 -1.30 1.16
C PHE A 182 -41.06 -1.57 0.12
N LYS A 183 -41.12 -0.87 -1.02
CA LYS A 183 -39.98 -0.81 -1.95
C LYS A 183 -38.83 -0.09 -1.23
N ASN A 184 -37.71 -0.78 -1.03
CA ASN A 184 -36.49 -0.18 -0.50
C ASN A 184 -35.57 0.15 -1.66
N PHE A 185 -34.96 1.32 -1.57
CA PHE A 185 -33.89 1.71 -2.48
C PHE A 185 -32.58 1.51 -1.75
N ALA A 186 -31.54 1.15 -2.50
CA ALA A 186 -30.18 1.14 -2.01
C ALA A 186 -29.41 2.24 -2.76
N PHE A 187 -28.72 3.08 -1.99
CA PHE A 187 -27.78 4.07 -2.52
C PHE A 187 -26.38 3.52 -2.28
N LYS A 188 -25.76 3.03 -3.35
CA LYS A 188 -24.50 2.32 -3.31
C LYS A 188 -23.37 3.19 -3.86
N VAL A 189 -22.33 3.37 -3.07
CA VAL A 189 -21.09 4.03 -3.48
C VAL A 189 -20.19 2.96 -4.11
N PRO A 190 -19.70 3.17 -5.35
CA PRO A 190 -18.77 2.24 -6.00
C PRO A 190 -17.44 2.10 -5.25
N GLU A 191 -16.79 0.95 -5.38
CA GLU A 191 -15.41 0.77 -4.93
C GLU A 191 -14.42 1.13 -6.05
N VAL A 192 -13.33 1.78 -5.67
CA VAL A 192 -12.22 2.17 -6.54
C VAL A 192 -10.94 1.48 -6.05
N PRO A 193 -10.18 0.81 -6.94
CA PRO A 193 -8.88 0.29 -6.58
C PRO A 193 -7.91 1.45 -6.37
N ILE A 194 -7.20 1.45 -5.25
CA ILE A 194 -6.18 2.45 -4.92
C ILE A 194 -4.80 1.80 -4.95
N TYR A 195 -3.84 2.59 -5.44
CA TYR A 195 -2.46 2.18 -5.62
C TYR A 195 -1.52 3.07 -4.81
N LEU A 196 -0.35 2.56 -4.48
CA LEU A 196 0.76 3.30 -3.89
C LEU A 196 2.01 3.01 -4.70
N THR A 197 2.69 4.07 -5.12
CA THR A 197 4.02 3.96 -5.71
C THR A 197 5.06 4.04 -4.59
N GLY A 198 5.85 2.99 -4.45
CA GLY A 198 6.86 2.89 -3.41
C GLY A 198 7.98 3.92 -3.57
N LYS A 199 8.19 4.75 -2.54
CA LYS A 199 9.32 5.71 -2.48
C LYS A 199 10.60 5.11 -1.88
N ASP A 200 10.45 3.98 -1.21
CA ASP A 200 11.48 3.18 -0.56
C ASP A 200 10.89 1.81 -0.20
N ASP A 201 11.72 0.95 0.37
CA ASP A 201 11.36 -0.40 0.79
C ASP A 201 10.93 -0.49 2.26
N LYS A 202 10.60 0.64 2.91
CA LYS A 202 10.25 0.62 4.34
C LYS A 202 8.78 0.35 4.58
N LYS A 203 8.54 -0.38 5.68
CA LYS A 203 7.21 -0.76 6.13
C LYS A 203 6.35 0.46 6.46
N ILE A 204 5.12 0.45 5.95
CA ILE A 204 4.04 1.38 6.26
C ILE A 204 2.89 0.58 6.89
N VAL A 205 2.42 1.02 8.05
CA VAL A 205 1.23 0.48 8.72
C VAL A 205 0.10 1.48 8.55
N ILE A 206 -0.99 1.09 7.88
CA ILE A 206 -2.17 1.94 7.70
C ILE A 206 -3.33 1.45 8.58
N LYS A 207 -4.14 2.37 9.07
CA LYS A 207 -5.39 2.05 9.78
C LYS A 207 -6.59 2.27 8.88
N VAL A 208 -7.26 1.18 8.51
CA VAL A 208 -8.48 1.22 7.69
C VAL A 208 -9.63 0.62 8.48
N ASN A 209 -10.66 1.43 8.76
CA ASN A 209 -11.83 1.00 9.54
C ASN A 209 -11.51 0.38 10.92
N GLY A 210 -10.42 0.82 11.55
CA GLY A 210 -9.96 0.32 12.85
C GLY A 210 -9.12 -0.95 12.80
N GLU A 211 -8.89 -1.52 11.60
CA GLU A 211 -7.96 -2.63 11.40
C GLU A 211 -6.62 -2.11 10.86
N GLU A 212 -5.53 -2.61 11.42
CA GLU A 212 -4.17 -2.30 10.94
C GLU A 212 -3.80 -3.21 9.77
N GLN A 213 -3.23 -2.62 8.74
CA GLN A 213 -2.71 -3.32 7.57
C GLN A 213 -1.26 -2.90 7.34
N ASP A 214 -0.39 -3.90 7.19
CA ASP A 214 1.02 -3.72 6.93
C ASP A 214 1.29 -3.76 5.43
N TYR A 215 2.09 -2.83 4.95
CA TYR A 215 2.49 -2.73 3.57
C TYR A 215 4.00 -2.46 3.49
N THR A 216 4.71 -3.13 2.60
CA THR A 216 6.14 -2.89 2.33
C THR A 216 6.26 -2.68 0.83
N PRO A 217 6.31 -1.42 0.36
CA PRO A 217 6.39 -1.12 -1.05
C PRO A 217 7.71 -1.63 -1.64
N THR A 218 7.68 -1.99 -2.92
CA THR A 218 8.91 -2.06 -3.70
C THR A 218 9.21 -0.67 -4.27
N LEU A 219 10.47 -0.22 -4.21
CA LEU A 219 10.91 1.06 -4.78
C LEU A 219 10.47 1.19 -6.24
N ASP A 220 9.91 2.35 -6.60
CA ASP A 220 9.36 2.73 -7.91
C ASP A 220 8.25 1.82 -8.47
N SER A 221 7.82 0.83 -7.69
CA SER A 221 6.73 -0.07 -8.06
C SER A 221 5.39 0.53 -7.63
N ARG A 222 4.46 0.58 -8.58
CA ARG A 222 3.05 0.95 -8.32
C ARG A 222 2.26 -0.29 -7.95
N GLU A 223 1.94 -0.45 -6.68
CA GLU A 223 1.26 -1.63 -6.17
C GLU A 223 -0.13 -1.30 -5.64
N ARG A 224 -1.01 -2.30 -5.60
CA ARG A 224 -2.39 -2.11 -5.18
C ARG A 224 -2.51 -2.18 -3.65
N LEU A 225 -2.99 -1.10 -3.03
CA LEU A 225 -3.30 -1.06 -1.61
C LEU A 225 -4.61 -1.78 -1.27
N GLY A 226 -5.61 -1.62 -2.12
CA GLY A 226 -6.92 -2.22 -1.88
C GLY A 226 -8.04 -1.57 -2.66
N ASN A 227 -9.27 -1.95 -2.30
CA ASN A 227 -10.48 -1.30 -2.78
C ASN A 227 -11.05 -0.43 -1.67
N PHE A 228 -11.36 0.80 -2.02
CA PHE A 228 -11.98 1.76 -1.11
C PHE A 228 -13.28 2.25 -1.73
N PRO A 229 -14.35 2.50 -0.96
CA PRO A 229 -15.48 3.26 -1.46
C PRO A 229 -15.00 4.56 -2.11
N LEU A 230 -15.70 5.07 -3.12
CA LEU A 230 -15.34 6.35 -3.74
C LEU A 230 -15.29 7.46 -2.67
N GLY A 231 -14.14 8.10 -2.53
CA GLY A 231 -13.93 9.11 -1.50
C GLY A 231 -12.52 9.71 -1.52
N ASN A 232 -12.37 10.88 -0.91
CA ASN A 232 -11.07 11.48 -0.63
C ASN A 232 -10.71 11.18 0.83
N TYR A 233 -9.68 10.37 1.06
CA TYR A 233 -9.31 9.85 2.38
C TYR A 233 -8.04 10.49 2.93
N GLU A 234 -8.01 10.68 4.25
CA GLU A 234 -6.79 10.89 5.02
C GLU A 234 -6.65 9.75 6.02
N LEU A 235 -5.86 8.74 5.66
CA LEU A 235 -5.68 7.55 6.51
C LEU A 235 -4.49 7.78 7.45
N ASP A 236 -4.68 7.55 8.74
CA ASP A 236 -3.58 7.54 9.69
C ASP A 236 -2.63 6.38 9.37
N ALA A 237 -1.33 6.70 9.33
CA ALA A 237 -0.30 5.74 8.98
C ALA A 237 0.95 5.90 9.87
N THR A 238 1.69 4.81 10.03
CA THR A 238 3.01 4.80 10.67
C THR A 238 4.03 4.23 9.69
N LYS A 239 5.12 4.95 9.44
CA LYS A 239 6.19 4.53 8.54
C LYS A 239 7.45 4.22 9.34
N THR A 240 8.10 3.12 8.98
CA THR A 240 9.44 2.79 9.49
C THR A 240 10.46 3.65 8.76
N ALA A 241 11.40 4.22 9.50
CA ALA A 241 12.57 4.94 9.02
C ALA A 241 13.84 4.26 9.52
N ILE A 242 14.99 4.57 8.93
CA ILE A 242 16.28 3.97 9.30
C ILE A 242 16.59 4.19 10.80
N ASN A 243 16.20 5.36 11.34
CA ASN A 243 16.47 5.75 12.74
C ASN A 243 15.22 5.79 13.64
N GLY A 244 14.16 5.06 13.31
CA GLY A 244 12.98 4.91 14.16
C GLY A 244 11.67 4.81 13.39
N GLU A 245 10.57 5.16 14.04
CA GLU A 245 9.24 5.19 13.41
C GLU A 245 8.65 6.60 13.44
N VAL A 246 7.84 6.92 12.44
CA VAL A 246 7.16 8.21 12.31
C VAL A 246 5.68 8.02 12.05
N GLN A 247 4.87 8.81 12.74
CA GLN A 247 3.44 8.92 12.45
C GLN A 247 3.22 9.94 11.34
N GLY A 248 2.29 9.66 10.45
CA GLY A 248 1.89 10.54 9.38
C GLY A 248 0.57 10.11 8.79
N LYS A 249 0.37 10.44 7.52
CA LYS A 249 -0.86 10.17 6.79
C LYS A 249 -0.57 9.57 5.43
N LEU A 250 -1.52 8.77 4.97
CA LEU A 250 -1.64 8.40 3.58
C LEU A 250 -2.86 9.12 2.99
N LEU A 251 -2.61 10.02 2.03
CA LEU A 251 -3.61 10.87 1.42
C LEU A 251 -4.10 10.22 0.12
N ILE A 252 -5.40 9.98 0.00
CA ILE A 252 -6.00 9.42 -1.21
C ILE A 252 -6.97 10.46 -1.77
N ASN A 253 -6.64 11.06 -2.91
CA ASN A 253 -7.50 12.04 -3.56
C ASN A 253 -8.11 11.47 -4.84
N MET A 254 -9.21 10.72 -4.69
CA MET A 254 -9.92 10.12 -5.82
C MET A 254 -10.53 11.12 -6.79
N SER A 255 -10.63 12.41 -6.44
CA SER A 255 -11.04 13.45 -7.38
C SER A 255 -9.94 13.80 -8.40
N GLU A 256 -8.69 13.43 -8.12
CA GLU A 256 -7.53 13.71 -8.98
C GLU A 256 -6.94 12.45 -9.61
N SER A 257 -6.65 11.41 -8.81
CA SER A 257 -6.04 10.16 -9.27
C SER A 257 -6.51 8.96 -8.45
N ASP A 258 -6.09 7.75 -8.83
CA ASP A 258 -6.25 6.51 -8.06
C ASP A 258 -4.98 6.14 -7.26
N ASP A 259 -4.08 7.11 -7.09
CA ASP A 259 -2.83 6.95 -6.35
C ASP A 259 -2.90 7.59 -4.96
N ALA A 260 -2.44 6.84 -3.97
CA ALA A 260 -2.21 7.30 -2.62
C ALA A 260 -0.87 8.03 -2.53
N GLN A 261 -0.84 9.12 -1.75
CA GLN A 261 0.34 9.93 -1.51
C GLN A 261 0.77 9.83 -0.06
N GLU A 262 2.04 9.51 0.14
CA GLU A 262 2.67 9.50 1.45
C GLU A 262 2.87 10.92 1.99
N SER A 263 2.43 11.15 3.22
CA SER A 263 2.63 12.41 3.96
C SER A 263 3.22 12.10 5.33
N PHE A 264 4.55 11.92 5.35
CA PHE A 264 5.34 11.69 6.56
C PHE A 264 6.41 12.76 6.69
N ASP A 265 6.75 13.11 7.94
CA ASP A 265 7.84 14.02 8.25
C ASP A 265 9.18 13.27 8.25
N VAL A 266 9.62 12.91 7.03
CA VAL A 266 10.85 12.17 6.77
C VAL A 266 11.76 12.92 5.81
N ALA A 267 13.04 12.53 5.83
CA ALA A 267 14.10 13.09 5.03
C ALA A 267 14.74 12.02 4.14
N TYR A 268 15.12 12.41 2.93
CA TYR A 268 15.99 11.64 2.04
C TYR A 268 17.22 12.48 1.70
N ILE A 269 18.37 11.82 1.62
CA ILE A 269 19.65 12.44 1.29
C ILE A 269 20.23 11.77 0.06
N LYS A 270 20.91 12.53 -0.78
CA LYS A 270 21.70 12.03 -1.90
C LYS A 270 23.17 12.20 -1.57
N THR A 271 23.91 11.10 -1.50
CA THR A 271 25.33 11.15 -1.15
C THR A 271 26.20 11.16 -2.39
N ASN A 272 27.03 12.19 -2.53
CA ASN A 272 28.06 12.27 -3.55
C ASN A 272 29.42 12.05 -2.88
N VAL A 273 30.11 10.96 -3.22
CA VAL A 273 31.45 10.69 -2.69
C VAL A 273 32.48 11.11 -3.72
N GLU A 274 33.31 12.09 -3.36
CA GLU A 274 34.48 12.44 -4.16
C GLU A 274 35.60 11.44 -3.85
N ILE A 275 35.92 10.58 -4.82
CA ILE A 275 36.91 9.51 -4.69
C ILE A 275 38.20 9.92 -5.41
N PRO A 276 39.27 10.29 -4.69
CA PRO A 276 40.56 10.62 -5.28
C PRO A 276 41.25 9.39 -5.88
N GLU A 277 42.18 9.58 -6.82
CA GLU A 277 42.93 8.47 -7.46
C GLU A 277 43.66 7.56 -6.47
N ALA A 278 44.06 8.09 -5.31
CA ALA A 278 44.74 7.34 -4.27
C ALA A 278 43.84 6.33 -3.53
N VAL A 279 42.51 6.46 -3.66
CA VAL A 279 41.53 5.59 -2.99
C VAL A 279 41.06 4.52 -3.98
N ASP A 280 41.13 3.25 -3.61
CA ASP A 280 40.52 2.17 -4.39
C ASP A 280 39.01 2.36 -4.40
N LYS A 281 38.48 2.74 -5.56
CA LYS A 281 37.06 2.94 -5.82
C LYS A 281 36.20 1.74 -5.39
N ASN A 282 36.69 0.50 -5.48
CA ASN A 282 35.92 -0.69 -5.11
C ASN A 282 35.88 -0.97 -3.61
N SER A 283 36.73 -0.28 -2.83
CA SER A 283 36.76 -0.38 -1.37
C SER A 283 35.83 0.62 -0.67
N VAL A 284 35.22 1.54 -1.43
CA VAL A 284 34.45 2.64 -0.85
C VAL A 284 33.11 2.14 -0.31
N MET A 285 32.91 2.32 0.99
CA MET A 285 31.66 2.01 1.70
C MET A 285 31.09 3.29 2.30
N VAL A 286 29.77 3.45 2.30
CA VAL A 286 29.10 4.61 2.91
C VAL A 286 28.30 4.15 4.12
N TYR A 287 28.38 4.93 5.20
CA TYR A 287 27.73 4.64 6.46
C TYR A 287 26.87 5.82 6.91
N VAL A 288 25.70 5.50 7.44
CA VAL A 288 24.83 6.46 8.14
C VAL A 288 24.58 5.94 9.55
N ASN A 289 24.96 6.72 10.57
CA ASN A 289 24.90 6.33 11.99
C ASN A 289 25.54 4.95 12.29
N ASN A 290 26.63 4.63 11.59
CA ASN A 290 27.37 3.37 11.67
C ASN A 290 26.64 2.16 11.04
N GLU A 291 25.55 2.36 10.31
CA GLU A 291 24.92 1.35 9.45
C GLU A 291 25.47 1.51 8.03
N GLU A 292 25.96 0.43 7.43
CA GLU A 292 26.44 0.38 6.04
C GLU A 292 25.25 0.52 5.08
N MET A 293 25.39 1.40 4.08
CA MET A 293 24.38 1.66 3.07
C MET A 293 24.74 0.96 1.76
N ASP A 294 23.73 0.55 1.00
CA ASP A 294 23.91 0.02 -0.36
C ASP A 294 24.34 1.13 -1.32
N PHE A 295 25.66 1.31 -1.43
CA PHE A 295 26.29 2.37 -2.19
C PHE A 295 26.81 1.83 -3.52
N ASP A 296 26.36 2.41 -4.63
CA ASP A 296 26.93 2.20 -5.96
C ASP A 296 27.70 3.45 -6.37
N VAL A 297 29.01 3.32 -6.57
CA VAL A 297 29.87 4.44 -6.99
C VAL A 297 29.39 5.11 -8.29
N ASN A 298 28.69 4.38 -9.16
CA ASN A 298 28.15 4.95 -10.40
C ASN A 298 26.63 5.21 -10.34
N GLY A 299 26.01 4.94 -9.19
CA GLY A 299 24.57 5.03 -8.98
C GLY A 299 24.11 6.38 -8.46
N ASP A 300 22.78 6.55 -8.43
CA ASP A 300 22.13 7.66 -7.75
C ASP A 300 21.89 7.26 -6.28
N ASN A 301 22.86 7.52 -5.42
CA ASN A 301 22.89 7.06 -4.02
C ASN A 301 21.96 7.89 -3.14
N VAL A 302 20.66 7.62 -3.26
CA VAL A 302 19.64 8.23 -2.41
C VAL A 302 19.34 7.31 -1.23
N PHE A 303 19.56 7.81 -0.03
CA PHE A 303 19.32 7.10 1.21
C PHE A 303 18.17 7.72 1.98
N GLY A 304 17.40 6.85 2.63
CA GLY A 304 16.25 7.24 3.44
C GLY A 304 15.25 6.10 3.54
N PRO A 305 14.10 6.35 4.16
CA PRO A 305 13.73 7.57 4.87
C PRO A 305 14.42 7.67 6.24
N PHE A 306 14.75 8.89 6.64
CA PHE A 306 15.20 9.24 8.00
C PHE A 306 14.16 10.12 8.69
N LEU A 307 14.06 10.08 10.01
CA LEU A 307 13.28 11.05 10.78
C LEU A 307 13.84 12.47 10.57
N ALA A 308 12.98 13.44 10.23
CA ALA A 308 13.36 14.84 10.06
C ALA A 308 13.78 15.52 11.39
N GLY A 309 14.67 16.52 11.35
CA GLY A 309 15.17 17.24 12.53
C GLY A 309 16.00 16.41 13.52
N LYS A 310 16.52 15.25 13.10
CA LYS A 310 17.42 14.40 13.89
C LYS A 310 18.85 14.53 13.39
N LYS A 311 19.80 14.45 14.31
CA LYS A 311 21.22 14.40 13.93
C LYS A 311 21.53 13.09 13.22
N LEU A 312 22.25 13.18 12.11
CA LEU A 312 22.85 12.05 11.40
C LEU A 312 24.36 12.27 11.31
N LYS A 313 25.10 11.20 11.58
CA LYS A 313 26.51 11.09 11.22
C LYS A 313 26.61 10.29 9.94
N ILE A 314 27.17 10.88 8.89
CA ILE A 314 27.34 10.27 7.59
C ILE A 314 28.83 10.30 7.27
N TYR A 315 29.37 9.17 6.85
CA TYR A 315 30.76 9.06 6.43
C TYR A 315 30.93 7.99 5.37
N ALA A 316 32.05 8.07 4.66
CA ALA A 316 32.52 7.05 3.74
C ALA A 316 33.87 6.56 4.22
N GLU A 317 34.12 5.26 4.10
CA GLU A 317 35.42 4.65 4.31
C GLU A 317 35.96 4.19 2.96
N GLY A 318 37.27 4.24 2.76
CA GLY A 318 37.92 3.75 1.54
C GLY A 318 39.39 3.44 1.78
N GLU A 319 39.89 2.40 1.14
CA GLU A 319 41.28 1.98 1.20
C GLU A 319 42.16 2.83 0.27
N ALA A 320 43.25 3.36 0.80
CA ALA A 320 44.30 4.06 0.07
C ALA A 320 45.66 3.42 0.41
N GLY A 321 46.09 2.48 -0.43
CA GLY A 321 47.26 1.65 -0.15
C GLY A 321 47.04 0.77 1.08
N ASN A 322 47.86 0.96 2.13
CA ASN A 322 47.74 0.22 3.40
C ASN A 322 46.97 0.98 4.49
N GLN A 323 46.30 2.08 4.14
CA GLN A 323 45.54 2.91 5.09
C GLN A 323 44.07 2.93 4.70
N THR A 324 43.19 3.03 5.70
CA THR A 324 41.77 3.32 5.48
C THR A 324 41.54 4.80 5.77
N LEU A 325 41.07 5.53 4.77
CA LEU A 325 40.60 6.90 4.94
C LEU A 325 39.14 6.91 5.33
N VAL A 326 38.75 7.92 6.10
CA VAL A 326 37.37 8.08 6.57
C VAL A 326 36.97 9.54 6.38
N THR A 327 35.89 9.79 5.63
CA THR A 327 35.25 11.10 5.62
C THR A 327 34.46 11.29 6.91
N ASN A 328 34.03 12.49 7.25
CA ASN A 328 33.13 12.63 8.41
C ASN A 328 32.29 13.89 8.29
N LYS A 329 30.97 13.72 8.36
CA LYS A 329 30.02 14.83 8.32
C LYS A 329 28.87 14.56 9.29
N GLU A 330 28.67 15.49 10.22
CA GLU A 330 27.48 15.51 11.07
C GLU A 330 26.52 16.57 10.55
N ILE A 331 25.29 16.16 10.28
CA ILE A 331 24.22 17.05 9.82
C ILE A 331 22.97 16.87 10.69
N GLU A 332 22.10 17.87 10.68
CA GLU A 332 20.71 17.69 11.09
C GLU A 332 19.88 17.32 9.85
N THR A 333 19.01 16.32 9.94
CA THR A 333 18.22 15.86 8.79
C THR A 333 17.39 17.00 8.23
N PRO A 334 17.59 17.34 6.95
CA PRO A 334 16.81 18.38 6.31
C PRO A 334 15.39 17.88 6.06
N SER A 335 14.42 18.78 5.97
CA SER A 335 13.11 18.44 5.40
C SER A 335 13.26 18.31 3.87
N ALA A 336 13.56 17.09 3.40
CA ALA A 336 13.80 16.77 2.00
C ALA A 336 13.01 15.52 1.57
N SER A 337 12.33 15.57 0.43
CA SER A 337 11.54 14.45 -0.08
C SER A 337 12.37 13.49 -0.92
N SER A 338 11.85 12.28 -1.19
CA SER A 338 12.48 11.31 -2.11
C SER A 338 12.78 11.92 -3.48
N ASP A 339 11.84 12.72 -3.99
CA ASP A 339 11.92 13.30 -5.34
C ASP A 339 12.86 14.52 -5.41
N ASN A 340 13.23 15.07 -4.26
CA ASN A 340 14.14 16.20 -4.13
C ASN A 340 14.98 16.03 -2.86
N PRO A 341 15.89 15.04 -2.86
CA PRO A 341 16.71 14.71 -1.69
C PRO A 341 17.74 15.82 -1.45
N ALA A 342 18.24 15.90 -0.22
CA ALA A 342 19.31 16.85 0.09
C ALA A 342 20.68 16.30 -0.32
N ASP A 343 21.43 17.06 -1.10
CA ASP A 343 22.79 16.69 -1.52
C ASP A 343 23.79 16.77 -0.38
N ILE A 344 24.55 15.68 -0.20
CA ILE A 344 25.59 15.55 0.81
C ILE A 344 26.88 15.10 0.13
N ASP A 345 27.82 16.04 0.01
CA ASP A 345 29.16 15.71 -0.46
C ASP A 345 30.03 15.17 0.68
N LEU A 346 30.67 14.03 0.43
CA LEU A 346 31.65 13.36 1.27
C LEU A 346 32.98 13.35 0.52
N ILE A 347 34.00 14.00 1.08
CA ILE A 347 35.29 14.19 0.42
C ILE A 347 36.36 13.58 1.32
N PHE A 348 37.18 12.68 0.78
CA PHE A 348 38.34 12.13 1.49
C PHE A 348 39.43 13.18 1.61
N ASP A 349 39.92 13.40 2.83
CA ASP A 349 41.11 14.21 3.04
C ASP A 349 42.34 13.37 2.70
N THR A 350 43.00 13.72 1.59
CA THR A 350 44.21 13.06 1.09
C THR A 350 45.47 13.90 1.33
N SER A 351 45.36 14.99 2.10
CA SER A 351 46.48 15.90 2.34
C SER A 351 47.67 15.23 3.03
N GLU A 352 47.43 14.15 3.78
CA GLU A 352 48.47 13.33 4.44
C GLU A 352 49.07 12.23 3.53
N LEU A 353 48.54 12.03 2.30
CA LEU A 353 48.94 10.95 1.38
C LEU A 353 50.07 11.34 0.38
N THR A 354 50.68 12.50 0.52
CA THR A 354 51.83 12.90 -0.31
C THR A 354 53.02 11.95 -0.08
N GLN A 355 53.66 11.23 -1.03
CA GLN A 355 53.62 11.13 -2.50
C GLN A 355 54.02 9.69 -2.89
N GLU A 356 53.36 9.04 -3.85
CA GLU A 356 53.98 8.02 -4.71
C GLU A 356 53.78 8.44 -6.18
N PRO A 357 54.84 8.57 -6.99
CA PRO A 357 54.71 8.76 -8.43
C PRO A 357 54.32 7.44 -9.10
N ALA A 358 53.28 7.53 -9.93
CA ALA A 358 52.76 6.57 -10.89
C ALA A 358 53.66 5.36 -11.23
N LYS A 359 53.16 4.15 -10.93
CA LYS A 359 53.51 2.92 -11.65
C LYS A 359 52.96 3.00 -13.07
N GLU A 360 53.79 3.30 -14.06
CA GLU A 360 53.49 2.96 -15.46
C GLU A 360 53.92 1.51 -15.74
N THR A 361 52.95 0.65 -16.04
CA THR A 361 53.18 -0.71 -16.54
C THR A 361 53.51 -0.65 -18.03
N ILE A 362 54.73 -1.03 -18.39
CA ILE A 362 55.21 -1.20 -19.77
C ILE A 362 54.50 -2.41 -20.42
N ILE A 363 53.88 -2.19 -21.59
CA ILE A 363 53.52 -3.26 -22.52
C ILE A 363 54.77 -3.59 -23.33
N VAL A 364 55.33 -4.79 -23.14
CA VAL A 364 56.40 -5.30 -23.99
C VAL A 364 55.81 -5.70 -25.35
N ARG A 365 56.26 -5.04 -26.42
CA ARG A 365 56.29 -5.60 -27.77
C ARG A 365 57.75 -5.69 -28.20
N GLU A 366 58.26 -6.91 -28.34
CA GLU A 366 59.52 -7.13 -29.07
C GLU A 366 59.32 -6.71 -30.52
N SER A 367 60.10 -5.74 -31.00
CA SER A 367 61.16 -5.99 -31.97
C SER A 367 61.64 -4.67 -32.59
N ASP A 368 62.95 -4.46 -32.45
CA ASP A 368 63.86 -3.68 -33.30
C ASP A 368 63.94 -2.15 -33.13
N GLU A 369 65.20 -1.73 -32.90
CA GLU A 369 65.84 -0.41 -33.08
C GLU A 369 66.00 0.56 -31.89
N LYS A 370 67.26 0.60 -31.40
CA LYS A 370 68.14 1.72 -31.02
C LYS A 370 67.64 2.94 -30.23
N ASP A 371 68.43 3.22 -29.19
CA ASP A 371 68.73 4.52 -28.56
C ASP A 371 67.65 5.17 -27.68
N ALA A 372 67.58 4.71 -26.42
CA ALA A 372 67.38 5.53 -25.23
C ALA A 372 67.94 4.74 -24.02
N SER A 373 69.03 5.20 -23.40
CA SER A 373 69.47 4.62 -22.12
C SER A 373 68.52 5.11 -21.03
N GLU A 374 67.49 4.32 -20.74
CA GLU A 374 66.68 4.52 -19.54
C GLU A 374 67.55 4.30 -18.31
N GLN A 375 67.83 5.38 -17.58
CA GLN A 375 68.66 5.33 -16.38
C GLN A 375 67.84 4.71 -15.25
N ILE A 376 68.24 3.52 -14.80
CA ILE A 376 67.57 2.80 -13.71
C ILE A 376 67.66 3.63 -12.42
N THR A 377 66.52 3.98 -11.84
CA THR A 377 66.45 4.73 -10.58
C THR A 377 66.42 3.77 -9.39
N VAL A 378 67.39 3.88 -8.48
CA VAL A 378 67.49 3.04 -7.28
C VAL A 378 66.58 3.57 -6.17
N THR A 379 65.67 2.71 -5.70
CA THR A 379 64.75 2.97 -4.58
C THR A 379 64.86 1.87 -3.52
N ARG A 380 64.28 2.09 -2.34
CA ARG A 380 64.32 1.10 -1.25
C ARG A 380 63.60 -0.20 -1.62
N GLU A 381 62.58 -0.08 -2.45
CA GLU A 381 61.66 -1.13 -2.86
C GLU A 381 62.25 -2.00 -3.97
N ASN A 382 63.10 -1.42 -4.83
CA ASN A 382 63.71 -2.15 -5.94
C ASN A 382 65.16 -2.58 -5.68
N VAL A 383 65.83 -2.03 -4.66
CA VAL A 383 67.27 -2.24 -4.47
C VAL A 383 67.68 -3.71 -4.32
N GLN A 384 66.89 -4.52 -3.60
CA GLN A 384 67.19 -5.95 -3.48
C GLN A 384 67.03 -6.67 -4.82
N SER A 385 65.97 -6.36 -5.58
CA SER A 385 65.76 -6.92 -6.92
C SER A 385 66.84 -6.47 -7.92
N LEU A 386 67.34 -5.24 -7.80
CA LEU A 386 68.45 -4.74 -8.63
C LEU A 386 69.76 -5.45 -8.29
N ALA A 387 70.05 -5.63 -7.01
CA ALA A 387 71.21 -6.39 -6.54
C ALA A 387 71.12 -7.86 -6.98
N GLU A 388 69.95 -8.50 -6.85
CA GLU A 388 69.70 -9.87 -7.29
C GLU A 388 69.91 -10.02 -8.80
N ALA A 389 69.29 -9.15 -9.61
CA ALA A 389 69.41 -9.18 -11.06
C ALA A 389 70.87 -8.97 -11.51
N TRP A 390 71.57 -7.99 -10.92
CA TRP A 390 72.97 -7.72 -11.21
C TRP A 390 73.89 -8.86 -10.76
N SER A 391 73.55 -9.53 -9.66
CA SER A 391 74.34 -10.64 -9.14
C SER A 391 74.39 -11.83 -10.11
N GLY A 392 73.42 -11.95 -11.02
CA GLY A 392 73.32 -13.01 -12.01
C GLY A 392 72.97 -14.39 -11.43
N VAL A 393 72.84 -14.49 -10.11
CA VAL A 393 72.42 -15.66 -9.36
C VAL A 393 71.21 -15.23 -8.53
N GLY A 394 70.04 -15.85 -8.76
CA GLY A 394 68.85 -15.54 -7.97
C GLY A 394 69.14 -15.67 -6.47
N PHE A 395 68.52 -14.82 -5.66
CA PHE A 395 68.65 -14.86 -4.22
C PHE A 395 68.03 -16.14 -3.68
N ASP A 396 68.77 -16.84 -2.82
CA ASP A 396 68.34 -18.11 -2.23
C ASP A 396 67.60 -17.82 -0.92
N TYR A 397 66.36 -17.34 -1.07
CA TYR A 397 65.48 -16.97 0.05
C TYR A 397 65.11 -18.16 0.97
N ASP A 398 65.36 -19.41 0.53
CA ASP A 398 65.18 -20.60 1.36
C ASP A 398 66.38 -20.83 2.31
N ARG A 399 67.56 -20.27 1.98
CA ARG A 399 68.81 -20.47 2.72
C ARG A 399 69.27 -19.24 3.50
N TYR A 400 68.94 -18.04 3.03
CA TYR A 400 69.44 -16.80 3.60
C TYR A 400 68.33 -15.78 3.86
N GLU A 401 68.49 -15.01 4.94
CA GLU A 401 67.67 -13.83 5.21
C GLU A 401 68.33 -12.57 4.62
N TYR A 402 67.56 -11.84 3.81
CA TYR A 402 67.99 -10.57 3.21
C TYR A 402 67.31 -9.43 3.97
N ARG A 403 68.07 -8.74 4.83
CA ARG A 403 67.50 -7.71 5.71
C ARG A 403 67.01 -6.50 4.94
N THR A 404 66.05 -5.79 5.54
CA THR A 404 65.45 -4.59 4.92
C THR A 404 66.52 -3.54 4.60
N PRO A 405 66.57 -3.02 3.37
CA PRO A 405 67.53 -1.99 2.99
C PRO A 405 67.40 -0.71 3.81
N VAL A 406 68.55 -0.13 4.17
CA VAL A 406 68.69 1.13 4.90
C VAL A 406 69.38 2.14 4.01
N TYR A 407 68.83 3.36 3.94
CA TYR A 407 69.43 4.45 3.18
C TYR A 407 70.37 5.28 4.05
N GLU A 408 71.65 5.32 3.70
CA GLU A 408 72.67 6.12 4.37
C GLU A 408 73.77 6.50 3.37
N ASP A 409 74.38 7.69 3.51
CA ASP A 409 75.51 8.15 2.67
C ASP A 409 75.32 8.01 1.15
N GLY A 410 74.11 8.27 0.65
CA GLY A 410 73.83 8.29 -0.78
C GLY A 410 73.52 6.92 -1.39
N LYS A 411 73.47 5.86 -0.60
CA LYS A 411 73.29 4.47 -1.01
C LYS A 411 72.24 3.75 -0.17
N TYR A 412 71.73 2.66 -0.70
CA TYR A 412 70.93 1.67 0.02
C TYR A 412 71.81 0.47 0.36
N GLY A 413 71.98 0.19 1.65
CA GLY A 413 72.74 -0.94 2.16
C GLY A 413 71.84 -2.02 2.75
N PHE A 414 72.14 -3.30 2.49
CA PHE A 414 71.48 -4.43 3.17
C PHE A 414 72.41 -5.63 3.35
N GLY A 415 72.23 -6.37 4.44
CA GLY A 415 73.02 -7.56 4.77
C GLY A 415 72.27 -8.87 4.50
N ILE A 416 73.06 -9.92 4.28
CA ILE A 416 72.63 -11.30 4.03
C ILE A 416 73.07 -12.13 5.23
N PHE A 417 72.14 -12.89 5.83
CA PHE A 417 72.36 -13.65 7.05
C PHE A 417 72.01 -15.12 6.85
N ASP A 418 72.76 -16.01 7.50
CA ASP A 418 72.47 -17.44 7.52
C ASP A 418 71.40 -17.81 8.58
N GLU A 419 71.08 -19.11 8.70
CA GLU A 419 70.12 -19.63 9.67
C GLU A 419 70.50 -19.39 11.15
N ASN A 420 71.77 -19.04 11.43
CA ASN A 420 72.29 -18.75 12.76
C ASN A 420 72.35 -17.25 13.05
N ASP A 421 71.82 -16.41 12.16
CA ASP A 421 71.91 -14.94 12.21
C ASP A 421 73.35 -14.40 12.10
N GLU A 422 74.26 -15.17 11.46
CA GLU A 422 75.61 -14.74 11.12
C GLU A 422 75.63 -14.06 9.74
N ILE A 423 76.34 -12.93 9.62
CA ILE A 423 76.45 -12.21 8.35
C ILE A 423 77.32 -13.00 7.37
N VAL A 424 76.81 -13.25 6.18
CA VAL A 424 77.52 -13.98 5.11
C VAL A 424 77.85 -13.08 3.91
N GLY A 425 77.28 -11.87 3.87
CA GLY A 425 77.60 -10.85 2.88
C GLY A 425 76.70 -9.62 3.00
N SER A 426 76.95 -8.62 2.16
CA SER A 426 76.10 -7.43 2.07
C SER A 426 76.20 -6.74 0.73
N PHE A 427 75.22 -5.90 0.41
CA PHE A 427 75.21 -5.05 -0.78
C PHE A 427 75.11 -3.58 -0.41
N ASP A 428 75.82 -2.75 -1.17
CA ASP A 428 75.60 -1.31 -1.26
C ASP A 428 75.18 -0.96 -2.68
N VAL A 429 74.07 -0.23 -2.81
CA VAL A 429 73.56 0.23 -4.12
C VAL A 429 73.37 1.74 -4.11
N TYR A 430 74.14 2.43 -4.94
CA TYR A 430 74.16 3.88 -5.07
C TYR A 430 73.06 4.36 -6.02
N LYS A 431 72.61 5.60 -5.83
CA LYS A 431 71.58 6.23 -6.67
C LYS A 431 71.94 6.34 -8.15
N ASP A 432 73.22 6.32 -8.49
CA ASP A 432 73.74 6.34 -9.87
C ASP A 432 73.81 4.94 -10.52
N GLY A 433 73.30 3.92 -9.83
CA GLY A 433 73.25 2.54 -10.31
C GLY A 433 74.51 1.73 -10.00
N THR A 434 75.50 2.28 -9.28
CA THR A 434 76.65 1.49 -8.83
C THR A 434 76.25 0.50 -7.75
N ILE A 435 76.57 -0.79 -7.93
CA ILE A 435 76.40 -1.85 -6.94
C ILE A 435 77.78 -2.33 -6.46
N ILE A 436 77.91 -2.56 -5.17
CA ILE A 436 79.06 -3.21 -4.54
C ILE A 436 78.56 -4.36 -3.67
N GLU A 437 79.11 -5.55 -3.88
CA GLU A 437 78.88 -6.74 -3.04
C GLU A 437 80.08 -6.97 -2.13
N TYR A 438 79.82 -7.30 -0.87
CA TYR A 438 80.80 -7.56 0.17
C TYR A 438 80.65 -8.96 0.74
N ASP A 439 81.76 -9.57 1.17
CA ASP A 439 81.78 -10.83 1.92
C ASP A 439 81.50 -10.62 3.42
N GLU A 440 81.52 -11.72 4.18
CA GLU A 440 81.31 -11.76 5.65
C GLU A 440 82.29 -10.88 6.44
N ASP A 441 83.50 -10.64 5.90
CA ASP A 441 84.53 -9.79 6.52
C ASP A 441 84.41 -8.32 6.09
N GLY A 442 83.46 -7.99 5.21
CA GLY A 442 83.27 -6.66 4.65
C GLY A 442 84.27 -6.31 3.55
N GLN A 443 84.92 -7.30 2.92
CA GLN A 443 85.77 -7.10 1.75
C GLN A 443 84.94 -7.13 0.47
N ILE A 444 85.29 -6.28 -0.50
CA ILE A 444 84.56 -6.20 -1.77
C ILE A 444 84.79 -7.48 -2.58
N ILE A 445 83.70 -8.19 -2.89
CA ILE A 445 83.70 -9.34 -3.80
C ILE A 445 83.67 -8.86 -5.25
N ARG A 446 82.77 -7.93 -5.57
CA ARG A 446 82.62 -7.34 -6.92
C ARG A 446 81.89 -6.01 -6.87
N ASN A 447 82.08 -5.21 -7.91
CA ASN A 447 81.32 -3.98 -8.15
C ASN A 447 81.04 -3.77 -9.64
N GLY A 448 80.05 -2.94 -9.96
CA GLY A 448 79.65 -2.62 -11.33
C GLY A 448 78.54 -1.58 -11.35
N ASN A 449 78.04 -1.24 -12.53
CA ASN A 449 76.86 -0.39 -12.69
C ASN A 449 75.74 -1.20 -13.35
N ILE A 450 74.50 -1.02 -12.89
CA ILE A 450 73.33 -1.72 -13.45
C ILE A 450 73.04 -1.25 -14.89
N ASN A 451 73.54 -0.07 -15.27
CA ASN A 451 73.38 0.48 -16.61
C ASN A 451 74.50 0.06 -17.60
N ASP A 452 75.52 -0.69 -17.13
CA ASP A 452 76.60 -1.27 -17.95
C ASP A 452 76.30 -2.72 -18.32
#